data_AF-A0A4Y2NPY1-F1
#
_entry.id   AF-A0A4Y2NPY1-F1
#
_cell.length_a   1.000
_cell.length_b   1.000
_cell.length_c   1.000
_cell.angle_alpha   90.00
_cell.angle_beta   90.00
_cell.angle_gamma   90.00
#
_symmetry.space_group_name_H-M   'P 1'
#
loop_
_entity.id
_entity.type
_entity.pdbx_description
1 polymer ?
#
loop_
_entity_poly.entity_id
_entity_poly.type
_entity_poly.pdbx_seq_one_letter_code
_entity_poly.pdbx_strand_id
1 'polypeptide(L)'
;MIAKRLSYSMPIHEIQRGFVPCDGIAENFLLFARILKDGNTVTDETAIVLLDFVRAFDSVGHVHLFAALERLGVCDAYQWIFRFLYGASTTRL
;
A
#
# COMPACT_ATOMS: atom_id res chain seq x y z
N MET A 1 -11.77 -15.39 2.09
CA MET A 1 -11.81 -14.07 2.77
C MET A 1 -11.90 -12.95 1.73
N ILE A 2 -12.61 -11.85 2.02
CA ILE A 2 -12.86 -10.73 1.07
C ILE A 2 -11.56 -10.10 0.54
N ALA A 3 -10.56 -9.86 1.40
CA ALA A 3 -9.28 -9.27 1.00
C ALA A 3 -8.55 -10.10 -0.08
N LYS A 4 -8.51 -11.42 0.06
CA LYS A 4 -7.91 -12.33 -0.94
C LYS A 4 -8.64 -12.28 -2.28
N ARG A 5 -9.95 -12.08 -2.28
CA ARG A 5 -10.72 -11.97 -3.54
C ARG A 5 -10.45 -10.63 -4.21
N LEU A 6 -10.43 -9.56 -3.42
CA LEU A 6 -10.16 -8.21 -3.90
C LEU A 6 -8.74 -8.08 -4.47
N SER A 7 -7.75 -8.74 -3.85
CA SER A 7 -6.35 -8.66 -4.30
C SER A 7 -6.13 -9.14 -5.74
N TYR A 8 -6.97 -10.03 -6.26
CA TYR A 8 -6.90 -10.46 -7.67
C TYR A 8 -7.27 -9.36 -8.67
N SER A 9 -7.96 -8.31 -8.21
CA SER A 9 -8.42 -7.20 -9.04
C SER A 9 -7.69 -5.89 -8.74
N MET A 10 -6.79 -5.87 -7.75
CA MET A 10 -6.05 -4.68 -7.37
C MET A 10 -4.73 -4.60 -8.14
N PRO A 11 -4.39 -3.45 -8.75
CA PRO A 11 -3.09 -3.23 -9.36
C PRO A 11 -2.03 -2.98 -8.28
N ILE A 12 -1.63 -4.03 -7.57
CA ILE A 12 -0.57 -3.97 -6.56
C ILE A 12 0.78 -4.04 -7.29
N HIS A 13 1.67 -3.09 -7.02
CA HIS A 13 3.01 -3.08 -7.60
C HIS A 13 3.83 -4.27 -7.09
N GLU A 14 4.62 -4.88 -7.96
CA GLU A 14 5.49 -6.03 -7.65
C GLU A 14 6.51 -5.81 -6.51
N ILE A 15 6.83 -4.56 -6.17
CA ILE A 15 7.76 -4.24 -5.08
C ILE A 15 7.04 -4.10 -3.74
N GLN A 16 5.70 -4.10 -3.71
CA GLN A 16 4.93 -4.08 -2.47
C GLN A 16 5.01 -5.45 -1.81
N ARG A 17 5.74 -5.55 -0.70
CA ARG A 17 5.84 -6.77 0.12
C ARG A 17 5.01 -6.72 1.39
N GLY A 18 4.67 -5.52 1.86
CA GLY A 18 3.80 -5.35 3.02
C GLY A 18 2.39 -5.85 2.73
N PHE A 19 1.88 -6.73 3.60
CA PHE A 19 0.51 -7.28 3.54
C PHE A 19 0.17 -8.04 2.25
N VAL A 20 1.18 -8.49 1.50
CA VAL A 20 1.04 -9.32 0.29
C VAL A 20 1.54 -10.75 0.61
N PRO A 21 0.87 -11.82 0.13
CA PRO A 21 1.37 -13.18 0.29
C PRO A 21 2.67 -13.37 -0.50
N CYS A 22 3.81 -13.34 0.18
CA CYS A 22 5.14 -13.52 -0.41
C CYS A 22 6.14 -14.06 0.63
N ASP A 23 7.32 -14.50 0.18
CA ASP A 23 8.38 -15.07 1.03
C ASP A 23 9.16 -14.02 1.83
N GLY A 24 8.51 -12.91 2.17
CA GLY A 24 9.07 -11.80 2.96
C GLY A 24 9.64 -10.68 2.11
N ILE A 25 10.65 -10.00 2.66
CA ILE A 25 11.20 -8.73 2.11
C ILE A 25 12.61 -8.86 1.55
N ALA A 26 13.14 -10.08 1.42
CA ALA A 26 14.53 -10.32 1.01
C ALA A 26 14.85 -9.70 -0.36
N GLU A 27 13.94 -9.83 -1.33
CA GLU A 27 14.09 -9.21 -2.66
C GLU A 27 14.18 -7.68 -2.58
N ASN A 28 13.34 -7.04 -1.75
CA ASN A 28 13.38 -5.59 -1.56
C ASN A 28 14.67 -5.14 -0.90
N PHE A 29 15.17 -5.89 0.09
CA PHE A 29 16.44 -5.59 0.74
C PHE A 29 17.61 -5.67 -0.25
N LEU A 30 17.65 -6.72 -1.07
CA LEU A 30 18.68 -6.88 -2.11
C LEU A 30 18.59 -5.77 -3.17
N LEU A 31 17.37 -5.44 -3.63
CA LEU A 31 17.15 -4.33 -4.56
C LEU A 31 17.63 -3.01 -3.98
N PHE A 32 17.29 -2.72 -2.73
CA PHE A 32 17.71 -1.51 -2.03
C PHE A 32 19.24 -1.43 -1.88
N ALA A 33 19.89 -2.52 -1.47
CA ALA A 33 21.35 -2.61 -1.39
C ALA A 33 22.02 -2.40 -2.75
N ARG A 34 21.39 -2.90 -3.83
CA ARG A 34 21.89 -2.68 -5.19
C ARG A 34 21.77 -1.22 -5.62
N ILE A 35 20.63 -0.57 -5.38
CA ILE A 35 20.43 0.86 -5.65
C ILE A 35 21.48 1.70 -4.91
N LEU A 36 21.74 1.39 -3.65
CA LEU A 36 22.79 2.03 -2.84
C LEU A 36 24.19 1.85 -3.43
N LYS A 37 24.53 0.63 -3.86
CA LYS A 37 25.84 0.34 -4.43
C LYS A 37 26.02 1.04 -5.78
N ASP A 38 25.04 0.97 -6.65
CA ASP A 38 25.09 1.56 -7.98
C ASP A 38 25.11 3.09 -7.89
N GLY A 39 24.31 3.67 -6.99
CA GLY A 39 24.35 5.10 -6.70
C GLY A 39 25.75 5.57 -6.28
N ASN A 40 26.40 4.88 -5.33
CA ASN A 40 27.74 5.27 -4.86
C ASN A 40 28.89 4.97 -5.85
N THR A 41 28.64 4.22 -6.93
CA THR A 41 29.69 3.83 -7.90
C THR A 41 29.51 4.45 -9.28
N VAL A 42 28.28 4.84 -9.64
CA VAL A 42 27.94 5.40 -10.96
C VAL A 42 27.64 6.90 -10.88
N THR A 43 27.22 7.40 -9.71
CA THR A 43 26.90 8.82 -9.49
C THR A 43 27.73 9.37 -8.33
N ASP A 44 28.15 10.64 -8.39
CA ASP A 44 28.93 11.25 -7.30
C ASP A 44 28.08 11.45 -6.02
N GLU A 45 26.75 11.45 -6.13
CA GLU A 45 25.83 11.69 -5.02
C GLU A 45 24.59 10.79 -5.08
N THR A 46 24.25 10.14 -3.96
CA THR A 46 23.02 9.33 -3.80
C THR A 46 22.24 9.83 -2.59
N ALA A 47 20.96 10.12 -2.80
CA ALA A 47 20.03 10.51 -1.73
C ALA A 47 18.96 9.44 -1.53
N ILE A 48 18.68 9.11 -0.25
CA ILE A 48 17.58 8.23 0.14
C ILE A 48 16.59 9.03 0.98
N VAL A 49 15.31 8.94 0.64
CA VAL A 49 14.22 9.50 1.43
C VAL A 49 13.47 8.35 2.09
N LEU A 50 13.51 8.30 3.43
CA LEU A 50 12.69 7.39 4.21
C LEU A 50 11.38 8.09 4.56
N LEU A 51 10.26 7.52 4.11
CA LEU A 51 8.92 8.04 4.37
C LEU A 51 8.17 7.08 5.28
N ASP A 52 7.50 7.61 6.29
CA ASP A 52 6.63 6.85 7.19
C ASP A 52 5.36 7.65 7.53
N PHE A 53 4.27 6.94 7.81
CA PHE A 53 2.98 7.52 8.16
C PHE A 53 2.66 7.31 9.64
N VAL A 54 2.54 8.42 10.38
CA VAL A 54 2.10 8.37 11.78
C VAL A 54 0.66 7.83 11.84
N ARG A 55 0.48 6.73 12.58
CA ARG A 55 -0.81 6.07 12.84
C ARG A 55 -1.63 5.84 11.56
N ALA A 56 -1.01 5.34 10.49
CA ALA A 56 -1.61 5.22 9.15
C ALA A 56 -3.06 4.65 9.13
N PHE A 57 -3.36 3.64 9.96
CA PHE A 57 -4.69 3.05 10.03
C PHE A 57 -5.73 3.93 10.73
N ASP A 58 -5.29 4.81 11.62
CA ASP A 58 -6.16 5.76 12.33
C ASP A 58 -6.24 7.12 11.61
N SER A 59 -5.23 7.49 10.83
CA SER A 59 -5.12 8.83 10.23
C SER A 59 -5.71 8.93 8.82
N VAL A 60 -5.86 7.81 8.11
CA VAL A 60 -6.50 7.80 6.79
C VAL A 60 -8.02 7.85 6.94
N GLY A 61 -8.60 9.01 6.62
CA GLY A 61 -10.06 9.20 6.62
C GLY A 61 -10.78 8.26 5.64
N HIS A 62 -11.92 7.72 6.06
CA HIS A 62 -12.70 6.76 5.26
C HIS A 62 -13.13 7.29 3.87
N VAL A 63 -13.27 8.61 3.70
CA VAL A 63 -13.53 9.23 2.40
C VAL A 63 -12.45 8.88 1.36
N HIS A 64 -11.18 8.83 1.77
CA HIS A 64 -10.07 8.50 0.87
C HIS A 64 -10.06 7.02 0.49
N LEU A 65 -10.46 6.14 1.43
CA LEU A 65 -10.63 4.72 1.15
C LEU A 65 -11.72 4.50 0.08
N PHE A 66 -12.89 5.13 0.23
CA PHE A 66 -13.99 4.98 -0.73
C PHE A 66 -13.64 5.56 -2.11
N ALA A 67 -13.01 6.74 -2.14
CA ALA A 67 -12.52 7.33 -3.39
C ALA A 67 -11.50 6.43 -4.09
N ALA A 68 -10.62 5.76 -3.34
CA ALA A 68 -9.67 4.81 -3.90
C ALA A 68 -10.35 3.58 -4.50
N LEU A 69 -11.34 2.99 -3.81
CA LEU A 69 -12.10 1.84 -4.30
C LEU A 69 -12.85 2.16 -5.61
N GLU A 70 -13.47 3.34 -5.67
CA GLU A 70 -14.15 3.82 -6.87
C GLU A 70 -13.16 4.04 -8.03
N ARG A 71 -12.05 4.74 -7.77
CA ARG A 71 -11.01 4.99 -8.78
C ARG A 71 -10.39 3.71 -9.33
N LEU A 72 -10.28 2.67 -8.51
CA LEU A 72 -9.75 1.35 -8.89
C LEU A 72 -10.80 0.46 -9.57
N GLY A 73 -12.03 0.93 -9.78
CA GLY A 73 -13.08 0.17 -10.47
C GLY A 73 -13.60 -1.03 -9.66
N VAL A 74 -13.49 -0.99 -8.33
CA VAL A 74 -14.03 -2.04 -7.46
C VAL A 74 -15.55 -2.06 -7.59
N CYS A 75 -16.15 -3.24 -7.81
CA CYS A 75 -17.60 -3.32 -8.02
C CYS A 75 -18.41 -2.87 -6.80
N ASP A 76 -19.64 -2.39 -7.06
CA ASP A 76 -20.51 -1.75 -6.06
C ASP A 76 -20.79 -2.65 -4.85
N ALA A 77 -20.86 -3.96 -5.03
CA ALA A 77 -21.07 -4.90 -3.93
C ALA A 77 -19.94 -4.83 -2.89
N TYR A 78 -18.68 -4.76 -3.34
CA TYR A 78 -17.54 -4.61 -2.42
C TYR A 78 -17.50 -3.20 -1.81
N GLN A 79 -17.75 -2.16 -2.61
CA GLN A 79 -17.83 -0.80 -2.08
C GLN A 79 -18.90 -0.67 -0.99
N TRP A 80 -20.06 -1.28 -1.18
CA TRP A 80 -21.14 -1.32 -0.19
C TRP A 80 -20.71 -2.03 1.09
N ILE A 81 -20.04 -3.19 0.99
CA ILE A 81 -19.49 -3.89 2.16
C ILE A 81 -18.53 -2.99 2.93
N PHE A 82 -17.60 -2.31 2.25
CA PHE A 82 -16.66 -1.41 2.92
C PHE A 82 -17.36 -0.20 3.56
N ARG A 83 -18.36 0.39 2.89
CA ARG A 83 -19.18 1.46 3.48
C ARG A 83 -19.98 0.97 4.68
N PHE A 84 -20.47 -0.26 4.67
CA PHE A 84 -21.15 -0.85 5.82
C PHE A 84 -20.18 -1.06 7.00
N LEU A 85 -18.99 -1.62 6.73
CA LEU A 85 -18.00 -1.90 7.76
C LEU A 85 -17.41 -0.63 8.39
N TYR A 86 -17.14 0.40 7.58
CA TYR A 86 -16.47 1.63 8.03
C TYR A 86 -17.43 2.81 8.23
N GLY A 87 -18.68 2.74 7.76
CA GLY A 87 -19.63 3.85 7.81
C GLY A 87 -20.18 4.17 9.20
N ALA A 88 -20.15 3.19 10.12
CA ALA A 88 -20.47 3.40 11.53
C ALA A 88 -19.22 3.75 12.38
N SER A 89 -18.03 3.66 11.79
CA SER A 89 -16.76 3.92 12.46
C SER A 89 -16.34 5.37 12.23
N THR A 90 -16.16 6.14 13.29
CA THR A 90 -15.57 7.47 13.18
C THR A 90 -14.05 7.34 13.22
N THR A 91 -13.38 7.74 12.14
CA THR A 91 -11.94 8.03 12.16
C THR A 91 -11.74 9.28 13.03
N ARG A 92 -11.36 9.10 14.31
CA ARG A 92 -11.03 10.24 15.19
C ARG A 92 -9.58 10.63 14.92
N LEU A 93 -9.41 11.78 14.26
CA LEU A 93 -8.12 12.47 14.12
C LEU A 93 -7.58 12.88 15.50
#